data_AF-U6F6A8-F1
#
_entry.id   AF-U6F6A8-F1
#
_cell.length_a   1.000
_cell.length_b   1.000
_cell.length_c   1.000
_cell.angle_alpha   90.00
_cell.angle_beta   90.00
_cell.angle_gamma   90.00
#
_symmetry.space_group_name_H-M   'P 1'
#
loop_
_entity.id
_entity.type
_entity.pdbx_description
1 polymer ?
#
loop_
_entity_poly.entity_id
_entity_poly.type
_entity_poly.pdbx_seq_one_letter_code
_entity_poly.pdbx_strand_id
1 'polypeptide(L)'
;MFKAQTFGMTDYLRSSNPPSYFHDGWDFGYSEVGRSTVYAIHAGTVKKVAYDSGLGCFIWFVSPDKYVEVYQEGFTKKKDIYVKTGQKIKADQKTGKMTGSHLHLGLIKTTKDYINKHGFPCKNWNVDNGTWLNSINVIKKYYNSKKVI
;
A
#
# COMPACT_ATOMS: atom_id res chain seq x y z
N MET A 1 -6.17 16.85 -13.22
CA MET A 1 -4.95 16.03 -13.33
C MET A 1 -4.69 15.44 -11.95
N PHE A 2 -4.76 14.11 -11.78
CA PHE A 2 -4.52 13.46 -10.48
C PHE A 2 -3.02 13.18 -10.35
N LYS A 3 -2.28 14.11 -9.75
CA LYS A 3 -0.84 13.96 -9.47
C LYS A 3 -0.63 12.95 -8.34
N ALA A 4 0.55 12.33 -8.28
CA ALA A 4 0.95 11.56 -7.10
C ALA A 4 0.84 12.42 -5.84
N GLN A 5 0.49 11.75 -4.76
CA GLN A 5 0.45 12.32 -3.43
C GLN A 5 1.49 11.59 -2.59
N THR A 6 2.32 12.38 -1.92
CA THR A 6 3.50 11.87 -1.22
C THR A 6 3.13 11.45 0.19
N PHE A 7 3.86 10.47 0.72
CA PHE A 7 3.81 10.09 2.13
C PHE A 7 4.15 11.28 3.04
N GLY A 8 3.51 11.35 4.21
CA GLY A 8 3.80 12.33 5.25
C GLY A 8 2.78 13.48 5.32
N MET A 9 3.18 14.59 5.95
CA MET A 9 2.32 15.77 6.09
C MET A 9 2.08 16.44 4.73
N THR A 10 0.81 16.70 4.42
CA THR A 10 0.38 17.37 3.19
C THR A 10 -0.24 18.74 3.46
N ASP A 11 -0.55 19.48 2.42
CA ASP A 11 -1.08 20.85 2.48
C ASP A 11 -2.61 20.92 2.53
N TYR A 12 -3.31 19.77 2.55
CA TYR A 12 -4.76 19.71 2.67
C TYR A 12 -5.24 18.68 3.68
N LEU A 13 -6.42 18.94 4.24
CA LEU A 13 -7.04 18.15 5.29
C LEU A 13 -7.43 16.76 4.75
N ARG A 14 -6.91 15.69 5.38
CA ARG A 14 -7.16 14.29 5.01
C ARG A 14 -8.09 13.57 5.98
N SER A 15 -8.10 13.98 7.25
CA SER A 15 -9.11 13.57 8.24
C SER A 15 -9.71 14.80 8.88
N SER A 16 -11.04 14.86 8.97
CA SER A 16 -11.76 15.97 9.62
C SER A 16 -11.94 15.76 11.12
N ASN A 17 -11.83 14.51 11.61
CA ASN A 17 -12.02 14.19 13.01
C ASN A 17 -11.23 12.92 13.43
N PRO A 18 -10.11 13.05 14.18
CA PRO A 18 -9.44 14.32 14.50
C PRO A 18 -8.85 14.97 13.23
N PRO A 19 -8.77 16.32 13.17
CA PRO A 19 -8.11 17.02 12.08
C PRO A 19 -6.69 16.49 11.83
N SER A 20 -6.40 16.06 10.61
CA SER A 20 -5.07 15.60 10.22
C SER A 20 -4.79 15.82 8.74
N TYR A 21 -3.53 16.12 8.45
CA TYR A 21 -2.98 16.33 7.12
C TYR A 21 -2.02 15.20 6.71
N PHE A 22 -1.87 14.18 7.58
CA PHE A 22 -0.93 13.09 7.39
C PHE A 22 -1.45 12.09 6.35
N HIS A 23 -0.59 11.75 5.40
CA HIS A 23 -0.80 10.72 4.39
C HIS A 23 0.06 9.49 4.69
N ASP A 24 -0.59 8.35 4.89
CA ASP A 24 0.00 7.09 5.34
C ASP A 24 0.62 6.23 4.24
N GLY A 25 0.56 6.67 2.99
CA GLY A 25 1.11 5.94 1.85
C GLY A 25 1.63 6.83 0.75
N TRP A 26 1.87 6.21 -0.40
CA TRP A 26 2.24 6.92 -1.62
C TRP A 26 1.23 6.61 -2.70
N ASP A 27 0.70 7.66 -3.33
CA ASP A 27 -0.25 7.51 -4.43
C ASP A 27 0.49 7.59 -5.76
N PHE A 28 0.37 6.54 -6.57
CA PHE A 28 0.84 6.51 -7.94
C PHE A 28 -0.29 6.92 -8.87
N GLY A 29 -0.31 8.19 -9.30
CA GLY A 29 -1.36 8.73 -10.16
C GLY A 29 -1.30 8.18 -11.59
N TYR A 30 -2.46 7.93 -12.21
CA TYR A 30 -2.51 7.39 -13.57
C TYR A 30 -1.83 8.30 -14.61
N SER A 31 -1.74 9.61 -14.34
CA SER A 31 -1.04 10.54 -15.23
C SER A 31 0.48 10.32 -15.26
N GLU A 32 1.03 9.62 -14.26
CA GLU A 32 2.46 9.36 -14.12
C GLU A 32 2.81 7.95 -14.53
N VAL A 33 2.00 6.97 -14.10
CA VAL A 33 2.30 5.55 -14.31
C VAL A 33 1.39 4.87 -15.32
N GLY A 34 0.39 5.57 -15.88
CA GLY A 34 -0.65 4.98 -16.74
C GLY A 34 -1.57 4.02 -15.98
N ARG A 35 -2.60 3.47 -16.64
CA ARG A 35 -3.42 2.37 -16.09
C ARG A 35 -2.71 1.02 -16.23
N SER A 36 -1.65 0.88 -15.44
CA SER A 36 -0.61 -0.12 -15.63
C SER A 36 -0.79 -1.37 -14.78
N THR A 37 -0.03 -2.41 -15.11
CA THR A 37 0.09 -3.60 -14.27
C THR A 37 0.70 -3.23 -12.93
N VAL A 38 0.12 -3.74 -11.84
CA VAL A 38 0.64 -3.61 -10.48
C VAL A 38 1.51 -4.83 -10.19
N TYR A 39 2.72 -4.56 -9.70
CA TYR A 39 3.72 -5.55 -9.35
C TYR A 39 3.96 -5.55 -7.84
N ALA A 40 4.23 -6.71 -7.27
CA ALA A 40 4.61 -6.82 -5.88
C ALA A 40 6.01 -6.21 -5.66
N ILE A 41 6.12 -5.27 -4.71
CA ILE A 41 7.40 -4.65 -4.36
C ILE A 41 8.28 -5.57 -3.50
N HIS A 42 7.70 -6.61 -2.92
CA HIS A 42 8.37 -7.55 -2.05
C HIS A 42 7.77 -8.96 -2.15
N ALA A 43 8.55 -9.98 -1.80
CA ALA A 43 8.06 -11.35 -1.69
C ALA A 43 7.25 -11.53 -0.39
N GLY A 44 6.15 -12.27 -0.44
CA GLY A 44 5.26 -12.41 0.71
C GLY A 44 4.12 -13.36 0.51
N THR A 45 3.17 -13.33 1.45
CA THR A 45 1.91 -14.09 1.37
C THR A 45 0.74 -13.11 1.35
N VAL A 46 -0.19 -13.32 0.43
CA VAL A 46 -1.45 -12.55 0.38
C VAL A 46 -2.27 -12.90 1.61
N LYS A 47 -2.38 -11.95 2.55
CA LYS A 47 -3.20 -12.12 3.75
C LYS A 47 -4.69 -11.95 3.46
N LYS A 48 -5.05 -10.99 2.59
CA LYS A 48 -6.45 -10.71 2.24
C LYS A 48 -6.56 -10.02 0.88
N VAL A 49 -7.62 -10.37 0.14
CA VAL A 49 -8.15 -9.61 -1.00
C VAL A 49 -9.62 -9.32 -0.72
N ALA A 50 -9.96 -8.05 -0.55
CA ALA A 50 -11.31 -7.64 -0.17
C ALA A 50 -11.64 -6.23 -0.68
N TYR A 51 -12.85 -5.77 -0.35
CA TYR A 51 -13.28 -4.39 -0.49
C TYR A 51 -13.50 -3.80 0.89
N ASP A 52 -13.11 -2.55 1.10
CA ASP A 52 -13.49 -1.77 2.28
C ASP A 52 -13.76 -0.31 1.89
N SER A 53 -14.59 0.37 2.68
CA SER A 53 -14.84 1.80 2.48
C SER A 53 -13.56 2.58 2.78
N GLY A 54 -13.18 3.51 1.90
CA GLY A 54 -11.93 4.25 2.00
C GLY A 54 -10.73 3.56 1.35
N LEU A 55 -10.70 2.23 1.24
CA LEU A 55 -9.61 1.50 0.55
C LEU A 55 -10.00 1.03 -0.85
N GLY A 56 -11.30 0.90 -1.14
CA GLY A 56 -11.78 0.25 -2.35
C GLY A 56 -11.41 -1.24 -2.38
N CYS A 57 -11.27 -1.82 -3.57
CA CYS A 57 -10.70 -3.17 -3.69
C CYS A 57 -9.20 -3.10 -3.35
N PHE A 58 -8.74 -3.95 -2.44
CA PHE A 58 -7.36 -3.91 -1.95
C PHE A 58 -6.72 -5.29 -1.87
N ILE A 59 -5.39 -5.28 -1.85
CA ILE A 59 -4.54 -6.45 -1.59
C ILE A 59 -3.70 -6.15 -0.36
N TRP A 60 -3.70 -7.08 0.60
CA TRP A 60 -2.85 -7.00 1.77
C TRP A 60 -1.83 -8.16 1.75
N PHE A 61 -0.55 -7.81 1.74
CA PHE A 61 0.56 -8.76 1.86
C PHE A 61 1.23 -8.70 3.23
N VAL A 62 1.74 -9.85 3.64
CA VAL A 62 2.69 -9.96 4.76
C VAL A 62 3.96 -10.60 4.23
N SER A 63 5.06 -9.88 4.37
CA SER A 63 6.40 -10.28 3.95
C SER A 63 7.13 -11.06 5.05
N PRO A 64 8.07 -11.97 4.72
CA PRO A 64 8.77 -12.81 5.71
C PRO A 64 9.56 -12.00 6.76
N ASP A 65 10.06 -10.84 6.37
CA ASP A 65 10.77 -9.86 7.21
C ASP A 65 9.84 -8.87 7.91
N LYS A 66 8.55 -9.24 8.00
CA LYS A 66 7.50 -8.58 8.79
C LYS A 66 7.02 -7.24 8.23
N TYR A 67 7.27 -6.93 6.96
CA TYR A 67 6.54 -5.84 6.31
C TYR A 67 5.10 -6.23 6.02
N VAL A 68 4.22 -5.24 6.17
CA VAL A 68 2.84 -5.27 5.71
C VAL A 68 2.70 -4.25 4.59
N GLU A 69 2.21 -4.70 3.44
CA GLU A 69 1.97 -3.86 2.27
C GLU A 69 0.48 -3.88 1.94
N VAL A 70 -0.09 -2.70 1.70
CA VAL A 70 -1.49 -2.53 1.32
C VAL A 70 -1.56 -1.79 -0.01
N TYR A 71 -2.05 -2.49 -1.04
CA TYR A 71 -2.26 -1.96 -2.38
C TYR A 71 -3.75 -1.70 -2.52
N GLN A 72 -4.16 -0.43 -2.56
CA GLN A 72 -5.56 -0.04 -2.47
C GLN A 72 -5.89 1.09 -3.46
N GLU A 73 -7.18 1.38 -3.63
CA GLU A 73 -7.77 2.47 -4.43
C GLU A 73 -7.49 2.43 -5.95
N GLY A 74 -6.53 1.60 -6.39
CA GLY A 74 -6.18 1.41 -7.80
C GLY A 74 -7.05 0.41 -8.56
N PHE A 75 -7.77 -0.47 -7.85
CA PHE A 75 -8.58 -1.52 -8.45
C PHE A 75 -10.06 -1.14 -8.40
N THR A 76 -10.67 -0.84 -9.56
CA THR A 76 -12.11 -0.51 -9.61
C THR A 76 -13.01 -1.71 -9.36
N LYS A 77 -12.52 -2.93 -9.65
CA LYS A 77 -13.24 -4.18 -9.45
C LYS A 77 -12.31 -5.26 -8.93
N LYS A 78 -12.85 -6.22 -8.16
CA LYS A 78 -12.08 -7.37 -7.64
C LYS A 78 -11.40 -8.20 -8.75
N LYS A 79 -11.99 -8.23 -9.96
CA LYS A 79 -11.40 -8.93 -11.13
C LYS A 79 -10.10 -8.29 -11.63
N ASP A 80 -9.81 -7.05 -11.23
CA ASP A 80 -8.57 -6.36 -11.59
C ASP A 80 -7.40 -6.83 -10.71
N ILE A 81 -7.67 -7.63 -9.67
CA ILE A 81 -6.69 -8.27 -8.79
C ILE A 81 -6.49 -9.72 -9.25
N TYR A 82 -5.23 -10.09 -9.51
CA TYR A 82 -4.85 -11.38 -10.09
C TYR A 82 -4.44 -12.41 -9.04
N VAL A 83 -4.14 -11.96 -7.83
CA VAL A 83 -3.73 -12.82 -6.71
C VAL A 83 -4.91 -13.16 -5.80
N LYS A 84 -4.78 -14.26 -5.04
CA LYS A 84 -5.81 -14.73 -4.11
C LYS A 84 -5.27 -14.82 -2.69
N THR A 85 -6.16 -14.68 -1.70
CA THR A 85 -5.84 -14.92 -0.28
C THR A 85 -5.13 -16.27 -0.11
N GLY A 86 -4.03 -16.28 0.66
CA GLY A 86 -3.18 -17.44 0.91
C GLY A 86 -2.08 -17.67 -0.12
N GLN A 87 -2.10 -16.98 -1.27
CA GLN A 87 -1.09 -17.15 -2.30
C GLN A 87 0.27 -16.61 -1.84
N LYS A 88 1.32 -17.43 -1.97
CA LYS A 88 2.71 -16.97 -1.89
C LYS A 88 3.10 -16.28 -3.18
N ILE A 89 3.77 -15.14 -3.08
CA ILE A 89 4.18 -14.32 -4.22
C ILE A 89 5.67 -13.98 -4.14
N LYS A 90 6.29 -13.81 -5.30
CA LYS A 90 7.66 -13.30 -5.42
C LYS A 90 7.64 -11.77 -5.61
N ALA A 91 8.75 -11.11 -5.29
CA ALA A 91 8.97 -9.75 -5.75
C ALA A 91 8.88 -9.70 -7.28
N ASP A 92 8.42 -8.57 -7.83
CA ASP A 92 8.17 -8.36 -9.26
C ASP A 92 7.12 -9.29 -9.88
N GLN A 93 6.34 -10.02 -9.07
CA GLN A 93 5.20 -10.78 -9.57
C GLN A 93 4.02 -9.85 -9.84
N LYS A 94 3.30 -10.07 -10.95
CA LYS A 94 2.05 -9.35 -11.27
C LYS A 94 0.99 -9.65 -10.21
N THR A 95 0.41 -8.61 -9.61
CA THR A 95 -0.62 -8.72 -8.56
C THR A 95 -2.00 -8.24 -9.01
N GLY A 96 -2.04 -7.36 -10.00
CA GLY A 96 -3.27 -6.85 -10.59
C GLY A 96 -3.01 -5.84 -11.69
N LYS A 97 -4.05 -5.09 -12.07
CA LYS A 97 -3.98 -3.96 -12.99
C LYS A 97 -4.69 -2.75 -12.39
N MET A 98 -3.99 -1.62 -12.34
CA MET A 98 -4.60 -0.37 -11.93
C MET A 98 -5.59 0.08 -13.00
N THR A 99 -6.84 0.22 -12.61
CA THR A 99 -7.95 0.70 -13.46
C THR A 99 -8.52 2.03 -12.94
N GLY A 100 -8.27 2.37 -11.67
CA GLY A 100 -8.67 3.61 -11.02
C GLY A 100 -7.82 4.82 -11.41
N SER A 101 -7.97 5.91 -10.65
CA SER A 101 -7.23 7.17 -10.84
C SER A 101 -5.83 7.15 -10.25
N HIS A 102 -5.59 6.37 -9.21
CA HIS A 102 -4.28 6.21 -8.58
C HIS A 102 -4.22 4.88 -7.85
N LEU A 103 -3.01 4.38 -7.58
CA LEU A 103 -2.79 3.27 -6.66
C LEU A 103 -2.19 3.84 -5.38
N HIS A 104 -2.87 3.67 -4.26
CA HIS A 104 -2.29 3.98 -2.95
C HIS A 104 -1.51 2.77 -2.45
N LEU A 105 -0.25 2.99 -2.07
CA LEU A 105 0.62 1.98 -1.47
C LEU A 105 1.01 2.40 -0.05
N GLY A 106 0.36 1.77 0.93
CA GLY A 106 0.68 1.90 2.34
C GLY A 106 1.67 0.81 2.78
N LEU A 107 2.62 1.17 3.64
CA LEU A 107 3.64 0.26 4.14
C LEU A 107 3.86 0.39 5.65
N ILE A 108 3.91 -0.75 6.35
CA ILE A 108 4.15 -0.84 7.79
C ILE A 108 5.26 -1.88 8.03
N LYS A 109 6.15 -1.65 9.00
CA LYS A 109 7.04 -2.70 9.51
C LYS A 109 6.50 -3.22 10.84
N THR A 110 5.95 -4.43 10.83
CA THR A 110 5.29 -4.99 12.01
C THR A 110 6.31 -5.43 13.06
N THR A 111 6.27 -4.78 14.23
CA THR A 111 7.02 -5.20 15.44
C THR A 111 6.13 -5.36 16.68
N LYS A 112 4.93 -4.75 16.73
CA LYS A 112 3.99 -4.78 17.87
C LYS A 112 2.55 -4.50 17.39
N ASP A 113 1.52 -5.24 17.83
CA ASP A 113 0.07 -4.91 17.92
C ASP A 113 -0.65 -3.95 16.91
N TYR A 114 -0.13 -3.75 15.69
CA TYR A 114 -0.67 -2.76 14.74
C TYR A 114 -1.78 -3.30 13.84
N ILE A 115 -1.82 -4.61 13.63
CA ILE A 115 -2.99 -5.26 13.05
C ILE A 115 -4.07 -5.15 14.13
N ASN A 116 -5.13 -4.39 13.87
CA ASN A 116 -6.23 -4.20 14.83
C ASN A 116 -6.62 -5.54 15.49
N LYS A 117 -7.24 -5.52 16.67
CA LYS A 117 -7.88 -6.70 17.30
C LYS A 117 -8.81 -7.47 16.33
N HIS A 118 -9.17 -6.86 15.20
CA HIS A 118 -9.99 -7.37 14.10
C HIS A 118 -9.21 -7.76 12.82
N GLY A 119 -7.88 -7.76 12.82
CA GLY A 119 -7.13 -8.25 11.67
C GLY A 119 -7.06 -7.29 10.48
N PHE A 120 -6.90 -5.96 10.66
CA PHE A 120 -6.87 -5.01 9.53
C PHE A 120 -5.71 -4.01 9.64
N PRO A 121 -4.99 -3.71 8.54
CA PRO A 121 -3.82 -2.83 8.54
C PRO A 121 -4.17 -1.36 8.27
N CYS A 122 -5.10 -0.76 9.02
CA CYS A 122 -5.51 0.65 8.84
C CYS A 122 -5.34 1.52 10.10
N LYS A 123 -4.74 0.97 11.16
CA LYS A 123 -4.55 1.71 12.41
C LYS A 123 -3.64 2.92 12.16
N ASN A 124 -3.97 4.06 12.77
CA ASN A 124 -3.18 5.30 12.69
C ASN A 124 -2.98 5.85 11.26
N TRP A 125 -3.89 5.56 10.31
CA TRP A 125 -3.84 6.09 8.93
C TRP A 125 -3.76 7.62 8.87
N ASN A 126 -4.25 8.32 9.89
CA ASN A 126 -4.25 9.77 9.99
C ASN A 126 -3.28 10.32 11.05
N VAL A 127 -2.32 9.54 11.54
CA VAL A 127 -1.40 9.99 12.61
C VAL A 127 0.05 9.72 12.23
N ASP A 128 0.87 10.77 12.25
CA ASP A 128 2.32 10.66 12.11
C ASP A 128 2.98 10.21 13.42
N ASN A 129 2.95 8.91 13.70
CA ASN A 129 3.58 8.32 14.88
C ASN A 129 4.57 7.20 14.53
N GLY A 130 5.02 7.15 13.28
CA GLY A 130 5.93 6.12 12.78
C GLY A 130 5.30 4.74 12.53
N THR A 131 3.96 4.62 12.62
CA THR A 131 3.26 3.38 12.20
C THR A 131 3.50 3.12 10.71
N TRP A 132 3.29 4.15 9.90
CA TRP A 132 3.40 4.09 8.46
C TRP A 132 4.78 4.55 8.01
N LEU A 133 5.26 3.92 6.94
CA LEU A 133 6.59 4.15 6.38
C LEU A 133 6.45 4.76 5.00
N ASN A 134 7.40 5.62 4.65
CA ASN A 134 7.54 6.10 3.29
C ASN A 134 7.87 4.93 2.34
N SER A 135 6.86 4.49 1.57
CA SER A 135 6.92 3.36 0.64
C SER A 135 8.08 3.50 -0.35
N ILE A 136 8.30 4.70 -0.90
CA ILE A 136 9.39 4.96 -1.86
C ILE A 136 10.76 4.78 -1.21
N ASN A 137 10.95 5.27 0.02
CA ASN A 137 12.23 5.12 0.72
C ASN A 137 12.53 3.65 1.03
N VAL A 138 11.52 2.87 1.42
CA VAL A 138 11.70 1.44 1.69
C VAL A 138 11.99 0.65 0.42
N ILE A 139 11.25 0.92 -0.67
CA ILE A 139 11.51 0.31 -1.99
C ILE A 139 12.94 0.62 -2.44
N LYS A 140 13.37 1.90 -2.40
CA LYS A 140 14.73 2.31 -2.76
C LYS A 140 15.79 1.59 -1.93
N LYS A 141 15.58 1.49 -0.60
CA LYS A 141 16.50 0.78 0.30
C LYS A 141 16.60 -0.70 -0.06
N TYR A 142 15.47 -1.34 -0.36
CA TYR A 142 15.43 -2.75 -0.76
C TYR A 142 16.19 -2.98 -2.07
N TYR A 143 15.90 -2.21 -3.12
CA TYR A 143 16.59 -2.34 -4.40
C TYR A 143 18.10 -2.05 -4.28
N ASN A 144 18.49 -1.03 -3.52
CA ASN A 144 19.91 -0.73 -3.29
C ASN A 144 20.62 -1.84 -2.50
N SER A 145 19.95 -2.47 -1.53
CA SER A 145 20.51 -3.61 -0.79
C SER A 145 20.74 -4.85 -1.66
N LYS A 146 19.95 -5.02 -2.73
CA LYS A 146 20.10 -6.12 -3.70
C LYS A 146 21.13 -5.85 -4.80
N LYS A 147 21.56 -4.61 -4.99
CA LYS A 147 22.67 -4.26 -5.91
C LYS A 147 24.04 -4.54 -5.31
N VAL A 148 24.12 -4.89 -4.02
CA VAL A 148 25.34 -5.40 -3.38
C VAL A 148 25.35 -6.92 -3.56
N ILE A 149 25.53 -7.37 -4.80
CA ILE A 149 25.87 -8.74 -5.19
C ILE A 149 26.93 -8.64 -6.29
#